data_AF-A0A9E5BV14-F1
#
_entry.id   AF-A0A9E5BV14-F1
#
_cell.length_a   1.000
_cell.length_b   1.000
_cell.length_c   1.000
_cell.angle_alpha   90.00
_cell.angle_beta   90.00
_cell.angle_gamma   90.00
#
_symmetry.space_group_name_H-M   'P 1'
#
loop_
_entity.id
_entity.type
_entity.pdbx_description
1 polymer ?
#
loop_
_entity_poly.entity_id
_entity_poly.type
_entity_poly.pdbx_seq_one_letter_code
_entity_poly.pdbx_strand_id
1 'polypeptide(L)'
;AVTFETVGGQTQLIQQAMEMTRPGGVVSVIGAFTRPQTIDSAAALGKEIAIQWSHAFSTWNGESEYAITLGLLTSGKLNPDPIVTHHFSLDEIGKAFAAADDKRTSGAIRVMVKPWGQEDAGA
;
A
#
# COMPACT_ATOMS: atom_id res chain seq x y z
N ALA A 1 8.97 -11.37 -13.68
CA ALA A 1 7.93 -11.51 -12.64
C ALA A 1 8.33 -10.61 -11.50
N VAL A 2 7.35 -9.99 -10.85
CA VAL A 2 7.58 -9.02 -9.78
C VAL A 2 6.91 -9.54 -8.51
N THR A 3 7.64 -9.54 -7.41
CA THR A 3 7.10 -9.78 -6.06
C THR A 3 7.04 -8.44 -5.34
N PHE A 4 5.88 -8.10 -4.77
CA PHE A 4 5.70 -6.86 -4.01
C PHE A 4 5.82 -7.13 -2.51
N GLU A 5 6.72 -6.42 -1.85
CA GLU A 5 6.79 -6.38 -0.39
C GLU A 5 6.03 -5.14 0.10
N THR A 6 4.93 -5.35 0.85
CA THR A 6 3.99 -4.29 1.24
C THR A 6 3.72 -4.24 2.75
N VAL A 7 4.47 -4.97 3.56
CA VAL A 7 4.24 -5.11 5.00
C VAL A 7 5.18 -4.19 5.77
N GLY A 8 6.49 -4.23 5.49
CA GLY A 8 7.49 -3.40 6.16
C GLY A 8 7.61 -3.64 7.67
N GLY A 9 7.74 -2.57 8.44
CA GLY A 9 7.81 -2.57 9.90
C GLY A 9 9.12 -3.16 10.43
N GLN A 10 9.00 -3.96 11.48
CA GLN A 10 10.13 -4.61 12.15
C GLN A 10 10.30 -6.07 11.73
N THR A 11 9.72 -6.58 10.65
CA THR A 11 9.92 -7.98 10.24
C THR A 11 11.03 -8.07 9.18
N GLN A 12 11.73 -9.21 9.10
CA GLN A 12 12.71 -9.47 8.01
C GLN A 12 11.98 -10.07 6.81
N LEU A 13 11.54 -9.25 5.85
CA LEU A 13 10.65 -9.70 4.75
C LEU A 13 11.25 -9.62 3.35
N ILE A 14 12.33 -8.86 3.16
CA ILE A 14 12.98 -8.77 1.83
C ILE A 14 13.53 -10.14 1.40
N GLN A 15 14.14 -10.89 2.32
CA GLN A 15 14.64 -12.24 2.05
C GLN A 15 13.52 -13.19 1.61
N GLN A 16 12.37 -13.20 2.30
CA GLN A 16 11.22 -14.00 1.92
C GLN A 16 10.70 -13.61 0.53
N ALA A 17 10.64 -12.31 0.23
CA ALA A 17 10.25 -11.83 -1.10
C ALA A 17 11.23 -12.32 -2.20
N MET A 18 12.54 -12.35 -1.92
CA MET A 18 13.55 -12.91 -2.84
C MET A 18 13.36 -14.41 -3.07
N GLU A 19 13.00 -15.17 -2.03
CA GLU A 19 12.76 -16.61 -2.13
C GLU A 19 11.56 -16.93 -3.02
N MET A 20 10.49 -16.16 -2.89
CA MET A 20 9.27 -16.26 -3.71
C MET A 20 9.49 -15.78 -5.15
N THR A 21 10.54 -14.98 -5.40
CA THR A 21 10.82 -14.44 -6.72
C THR A 21 11.57 -15.46 -7.58
N ARG A 22 11.09 -15.64 -8.82
CA ARG A 22 11.74 -16.48 -9.82
C ARG A 22 13.10 -15.91 -10.25
N PRO A 23 14.02 -16.73 -10.79
CA PRO A 23 15.26 -16.22 -11.40
C PRO A 23 15.01 -15.13 -12.46
N GLY A 24 15.85 -14.10 -12.48
CA GLY A 24 15.73 -12.88 -13.29
C GLY A 24 14.53 -12.00 -12.92
N GLY A 25 13.95 -12.18 -11.73
CA GLY A 25 12.79 -11.43 -11.26
C GLY A 25 13.15 -10.17 -10.46
N VAL A 26 12.11 -9.41 -10.11
CA VAL A 26 12.23 -8.17 -9.34
C VAL A 26 11.48 -8.29 -8.03
N VAL A 27 12.10 -7.88 -6.94
CA VAL A 27 11.40 -7.56 -5.68
C VAL A 27 11.17 -6.05 -5.64
N SER A 28 9.91 -5.63 -5.68
CA SER A 28 9.52 -4.23 -5.49
C SER A 28 9.14 -3.99 -4.03
N VAL A 29 9.95 -3.19 -3.33
CA VAL A 29 9.79 -2.92 -1.90
C VAL A 29 9.01 -1.62 -1.72
N ILE A 30 7.81 -1.75 -1.16
CA ILE A 30 6.87 -0.66 -0.85
C ILE A 30 6.72 -0.49 0.66
N GLY A 31 6.86 -1.58 1.43
CA GLY A 31 6.82 -1.55 2.88
C GLY A 31 7.93 -0.69 3.48
N ALA A 32 7.58 0.14 4.45
CA ALA A 32 8.54 0.97 5.17
C ALA A 32 9.13 0.19 6.36
N PHE A 33 10.42 -0.16 6.28
CA PHE A 33 11.11 -0.86 7.36
C PHE A 33 11.66 0.10 8.42
N THR A 34 11.44 -0.22 9.69
CA THR A 34 11.96 0.55 10.83
C THR A 34 13.21 -0.08 11.46
N ARG A 35 13.76 -1.12 10.81
CA ARG A 35 15.05 -1.72 11.15
C ARG A 35 15.77 -2.21 9.88
N PRO A 36 17.11 -2.29 9.89
CA PRO A 36 17.87 -2.85 8.78
C PRO A 36 17.41 -4.26 8.40
N GLN A 37 17.40 -4.53 7.10
CA GLN A 37 17.04 -5.83 6.55
C GLN A 37 18.31 -6.67 6.29
N THR A 38 18.23 -7.97 6.53
CA THR A 38 19.30 -8.92 6.20
C THR A 38 18.85 -9.80 5.05
N ILE A 39 19.73 -9.96 4.06
CA ILE A 39 19.48 -10.78 2.88
C ILE A 39 20.68 -11.69 2.59
N ASP A 40 20.42 -12.83 1.96
CA ASP A 40 21.45 -13.68 1.37
C ASP A 40 21.78 -13.16 -0.04
N SER A 41 22.89 -12.45 -0.16
CA SER A 41 23.35 -11.89 -1.43
C SER A 41 23.78 -12.96 -2.44
N ALA A 42 24.22 -14.15 -2.00
CA ALA A 42 24.57 -15.23 -2.90
C ALA A 42 23.30 -15.84 -3.53
N ALA A 43 22.22 -15.97 -2.76
CA ALA A 43 20.92 -16.36 -3.28
C ALA A 43 20.37 -15.33 -4.28
N ALA A 44 20.51 -14.03 -3.99
CA ALA A 44 20.15 -12.97 -4.92
C ALA A 44 20.93 -13.05 -6.23
N LEU A 45 22.26 -13.22 -6.13
CA LEU A 45 23.17 -13.36 -7.28
C LEU A 45 22.83 -14.57 -8.13
N GLY A 46 22.69 -15.75 -7.51
CA GLY A 46 22.42 -17.00 -8.24
C GLY A 46 21.09 -17.00 -8.98
N LYS A 47 20.13 -16.18 -8.52
CA LYS A 47 18.85 -15.97 -9.19
C LYS A 47 18.81 -14.67 -10.02
N GLU A 48 19.89 -13.88 -10.08
CA GLU A 48 19.90 -12.56 -10.72
C GLU A 48 18.69 -11.68 -10.33
N ILE A 49 18.38 -11.62 -9.03
CA ILE A 49 17.25 -10.85 -8.52
C ILE A 49 17.60 -9.36 -8.48
N ALA A 50 16.74 -8.53 -9.06
CA ALA A 50 16.76 -7.09 -8.84
C ALA A 50 15.91 -6.71 -7.61
N ILE A 51 16.42 -5.84 -6.76
CA ILE A 51 15.66 -5.26 -5.64
C ILE A 51 15.46 -3.78 -5.95
N GLN A 52 14.20 -3.34 -6.03
CA GLN A 52 13.83 -1.98 -6.37
C GLN A 52 12.94 -1.38 -5.29
N TRP A 53 13.31 -0.19 -4.82
CA TRP A 53 12.53 0.57 -3.85
C TRP A 53 11.47 1.41 -4.56
N SER A 54 10.24 1.40 -4.03
CA SER A 54 9.14 2.24 -4.47
C SER A 54 8.59 3.00 -3.26
N HIS A 55 8.71 4.32 -3.30
CA HIS A 55 8.32 5.18 -2.18
C HIS A 55 7.39 6.29 -2.66
N ALA A 56 6.17 6.29 -2.14
CA ALA A 56 5.11 7.24 -2.46
C ALA A 56 4.74 7.24 -3.96
N PHE A 57 5.01 8.34 -4.66
CA PHE A 57 4.52 8.60 -6.00
C PHE A 57 5.64 9.19 -6.86
N SER A 58 5.54 8.99 -8.17
CA SER A 58 6.53 9.43 -9.16
C SER A 58 5.83 9.93 -10.44
N THR A 59 6.60 9.92 -11.52
CA THR A 59 6.10 10.07 -12.88
C THR A 59 6.27 8.76 -13.65
N TRP A 60 5.32 8.49 -14.55
CA TRP A 60 5.38 7.38 -15.49
C TRP A 60 5.28 7.95 -16.91
N ASN A 61 6.27 7.68 -17.75
CA ASN A 61 6.37 8.25 -19.11
C ASN A 61 6.22 9.78 -19.16
N GLY A 62 6.73 10.48 -18.14
CA GLY A 62 6.66 11.94 -18.05
C GLY A 62 5.35 12.49 -17.48
N GLU A 63 4.36 11.64 -17.17
CA GLU A 63 3.10 12.04 -16.56
C GLU A 63 3.10 11.74 -15.05
N SER A 64 2.54 12.63 -14.24
CA SER A 64 2.39 12.39 -12.80
C SER A 64 1.44 11.22 -12.53
N GLU A 65 1.82 10.31 -11.63
CA GLU A 65 0.96 9.21 -11.21
C GLU A 65 -0.38 9.68 -10.60
N TYR A 66 -0.44 10.90 -10.05
CA TYR A 66 -1.70 11.52 -9.62
C TYR A 66 -2.63 11.80 -10.80
N ALA A 67 -2.11 12.33 -11.91
CA ALA A 67 -2.88 12.61 -13.11
C ALA A 67 -3.37 11.30 -13.75
N ILE A 68 -2.49 10.30 -13.83
CA ILE A 68 -2.82 8.94 -14.29
C ILE A 68 -3.97 8.37 -13.45
N THR A 69 -3.85 8.42 -12.13
CA THR A 69 -4.85 7.88 -11.20
C THR A 69 -6.19 8.61 -11.35
N LEU A 70 -6.18 9.94 -11.46
CA LEU A 70 -7.41 10.72 -11.71
C LEU A 70 -8.06 10.34 -13.04
N GLY A 71 -7.27 10.11 -14.09
CA GLY A 71 -7.77 9.61 -15.38
C GLY A 71 -8.42 8.23 -15.25
N LEU A 72 -7.82 7.32 -14.48
CA LEU A 72 -8.39 6.00 -14.21
C LEU A 72 -9.71 6.07 -13.44
N LEU A 73 -9.80 6.94 -12.43
CA LEU A 73 -11.02 7.15 -11.65
C LEU A 73 -12.15 7.73 -12.51
N THR A 74 -11.87 8.84 -13.21
CA THR A 74 -12.87 9.56 -14.03
C THR A 74 -13.34 8.78 -15.25
N SER A 75 -12.49 7.89 -15.79
CA SER A 75 -12.88 6.97 -16.88
C SER A 75 -13.60 5.70 -16.40
N GLY A 76 -13.77 5.51 -15.09
CA GLY A 76 -14.40 4.32 -14.51
C GLY A 76 -13.55 3.04 -14.58
N LYS A 77 -12.25 3.16 -14.94
CA LYS A 77 -11.31 2.02 -14.98
C LYS A 77 -10.81 1.61 -13.60
N LEU A 78 -11.00 2.47 -12.60
CA LEU A 78 -10.65 2.22 -11.21
C LEU A 78 -11.84 2.57 -10.31
N ASN A 79 -12.34 1.61 -9.55
CA ASN A 79 -13.34 1.83 -8.51
C ASN A 79 -12.67 1.77 -7.12
N PRO A 80 -12.56 2.89 -6.38
CA PRO A 80 -11.95 2.91 -5.06
C PRO A 80 -12.91 2.46 -3.93
N ASP A 81 -14.21 2.36 -4.17
CA ASP A 81 -15.19 2.11 -3.13
C ASP A 81 -14.93 0.82 -2.32
N PRO A 82 -14.52 -0.31 -2.92
CA PRO A 82 -14.32 -1.56 -2.18
C PRO A 82 -13.21 -1.51 -1.13
N ILE A 83 -12.23 -0.59 -1.24
CA ILE A 83 -11.16 -0.48 -0.23
C ILE A 83 -11.61 0.30 1.00
N VAL A 84 -12.65 1.15 0.88
CA VAL A 84 -13.19 1.95 1.98
C VAL A 84 -14.18 1.11 2.78
N THR A 85 -13.70 0.59 3.90
CA THR A 85 -14.48 -0.34 4.74
C THR A 85 -15.26 0.34 5.86
N HIS A 86 -14.80 1.48 6.35
CA HIS A 86 -15.37 2.13 7.52
C HIS A 86 -15.48 3.64 7.32
N HIS A 87 -16.56 4.20 7.83
CA HIS A 87 -16.81 5.63 7.85
C HIS A 87 -17.12 6.07 9.28
N PHE A 88 -16.49 7.15 9.71
CA PHE A 88 -16.73 7.77 11.01
C PHE A 88 -16.93 9.28 10.82
N SER A 89 -17.68 9.92 11.72
CA SER A 89 -17.64 11.38 11.84
C SER A 89 -16.36 11.83 12.55
N LEU A 90 -16.04 13.12 12.45
CA LEU A 90 -14.93 13.70 13.18
C LEU A 90 -15.10 13.55 14.71
N ASP A 91 -16.32 13.62 15.23
CA ASP A 91 -16.60 13.41 16.67
C ASP A 91 -16.27 11.98 17.14
N GLU A 92 -16.19 11.03 16.21
CA GLU A 92 -15.84 9.64 16.45
C GLU A 92 -14.37 9.32 16.18
N ILE A 93 -13.51 10.34 16.08
CA ILE A 93 -12.10 10.17 15.69
C ILE A 93 -11.36 9.11 16.52
N GLY A 94 -11.66 8.99 17.82
CA GLY A 94 -11.09 7.96 18.68
C GLY A 94 -11.47 6.53 18.23
N LYS A 95 -12.73 6.30 17.85
CA LYS A 95 -13.20 5.02 17.30
C LYS A 95 -12.57 4.76 15.93
N ALA A 96 -12.43 5.81 15.11
CA ALA A 96 -11.82 5.70 13.78
C ALA A 96 -10.37 5.19 13.86
N PHE A 97 -9.57 5.76 14.76
CA PHE A 97 -8.20 5.29 15.00
C PHE A 97 -8.17 3.89 15.62
N ALA A 98 -9.03 3.59 16.60
CA ALA A 98 -9.09 2.26 17.21
C ALA A 98 -9.43 1.17 16.18
N ALA A 99 -10.36 1.44 15.26
CA ALA A 99 -10.69 0.52 14.17
C ALA A 99 -9.52 0.35 13.19
N ALA A 100 -8.79 1.42 12.87
CA ALA A 100 -7.64 1.36 11.97
C ALA A 100 -6.42 0.62 12.58
N ASP A 101 -6.29 0.65 13.91
CA ASP A 101 -5.21 0.00 14.65
C ASP A 101 -5.46 -1.51 14.82
N ASP A 102 -6.62 -1.90 15.37
CA ASP A 102 -6.99 -3.31 15.52
C ASP A 102 -7.76 -3.85 14.32
N LYS A 103 -7.06 -3.95 13.18
CA LYS A 103 -7.61 -4.45 11.91
C LYS A 103 -8.10 -5.90 12.00
N ARG A 104 -7.56 -6.70 12.92
CA ARG A 104 -7.96 -8.10 13.10
C ARG A 104 -9.39 -8.19 13.64
N THR A 105 -9.75 -7.32 14.57
CA THR A 105 -11.09 -7.28 15.15
C THR A 105 -12.04 -6.44 14.29
N SER A 106 -11.60 -5.30 13.80
CA SER A 106 -12.47 -4.38 13.03
C SER A 106 -12.70 -4.83 11.59
N GLY A 107 -11.79 -5.61 10.99
CA GLY A 107 -11.80 -5.89 9.57
C GLY A 107 -11.49 -4.67 8.69
N ALA A 108 -10.92 -3.60 9.27
CA ALA A 108 -10.66 -2.37 8.53
C ALA A 108 -9.54 -2.52 7.49
N ILE A 109 -9.82 -2.09 6.26
CA ILE A 109 -8.84 -1.92 5.18
C ILE A 109 -8.46 -0.44 5.09
N ARG A 110 -9.44 0.43 4.79
CA ARG A 110 -9.34 1.88 4.85
C ARG A 110 -10.49 2.44 5.68
N VAL A 111 -10.15 3.39 6.56
CA VAL A 111 -11.08 4.16 7.38
C VAL A 111 -11.15 5.58 6.82
N MET A 112 -12.37 6.08 6.58
CA MET A 112 -12.63 7.44 6.14
C MET A 112 -13.28 8.24 7.25
N VAL A 113 -12.77 9.45 7.50
CA VAL A 113 -13.32 10.38 8.48
C VAL A 113 -14.00 11.52 7.73
N LYS A 114 -15.27 11.74 8.04
CA LYS A 114 -16.03 12.88 7.51
C LYS A 114 -15.75 14.10 8.41
N PRO A 115 -15.14 15.17 7.89
CA PRO A 115 -14.67 16.31 8.69
C PRO A 115 -15.78 17.17 9.30
N TRP A 116 -17.01 17.09 8.79
CA TRP A 116 -18.18 17.76 9.36
C TRP A 116 -19.42 16.86 9.19
N GLY A 117 -20.42 17.02 10.06
CA GLY A 117 -21.72 16.36 9.92
C GLY A 117 -22.31 16.73 8.56
N GLN A 118 -22.71 15.73 7.77
CA GLN A 118 -23.49 16.00 6.57
C GLN A 118 -24.87 16.50 7.04
N GLU A 119 -25.12 17.81 6.95
CA GLU A 119 -26.42 18.20 6.39
C GLU A 119 -26.46 17.57 5.00
N ASP A 120 -27.48 16.76 4.76
CA ASP A 120 -27.71 16.14 3.47
C ASP A 120 -27.50 17.20 2.38
N ALA A 121 -26.53 16.96 1.50
CA ALA A 121 -26.53 17.61 0.19
C ALA A 121 -27.77 17.06 -0.51
N GLY A 122 -28.90 17.71 -0.27
CA GLY A 122 -30.18 17.34 -0.83
C GLY A 122 -30.14 17.43 -2.34
N ALA A 123 -30.76 16.42 -2.96
CA ALA A 123 -31.16 16.31 -4.37
C ALA A 123 -30.03 16.30 -5.42
#